data_AF-A0A1W0A623-F1
#
_entry.id   AF-A0A1W0A623-F1
#
_cell.length_a   1.000
_cell.length_b   1.000
_cell.length_c   1.000
_cell.angle_alpha   90.00
_cell.angle_beta   90.00
_cell.angle_gamma   90.00
#
_symmetry.space_group_name_H-M   'P 1'
#
loop_
_entity.id
_entity.type
_entity.pdbx_description
1 polymer ?
#
loop_
_entity_poly.entity_id
_entity_poly.type
_entity_poly.pdbx_seq_one_letter_code
_entity_poly.pdbx_strand_id
1 'polypeptide(L)'
;MLAKLLVAIGAVLLVHAGYYTVQYEAYVKLAEVSDASIPPLAAKLELAASFLFFLVGVASLAGDFVPIRSTEFFNNKSFDWVVSNPEFAVFNHRGKYLQKKKA
;
A
#
# COMPACT_ATOMS: atom_id res chain seq x y z
N MET A 1 -3.30 -2.27 6.49
CA MET A 1 -4.75 -2.21 6.16
C MET A 1 -5.19 -0.80 5.77
N LEU A 2 -4.80 0.23 6.52
CA LEU A 2 -5.15 1.64 6.23
C LEU A 2 -4.77 2.11 4.81
N ALA A 3 -3.55 1.83 4.35
CA ALA A 3 -3.09 2.25 3.01
C ALA A 3 -3.98 1.71 1.87
N LYS A 4 -4.37 0.43 1.96
CA LYS A 4 -5.29 -0.20 0.99
C LYS A 4 -6.67 0.44 1.02
N LEU A 5 -7.14 0.84 2.19
CA LEU A 5 -8.41 1.54 2.37
C LEU A 5 -8.36 2.95 1.77
N LEU A 6 -7.25 3.70 1.93
CA LEU A 6 -7.06 5.01 1.28
C LEU A 6 -7.09 4.89 -0.25
N VAL A 7 -6.43 3.87 -0.81
CA VAL A 7 -6.50 3.58 -2.25
C VAL A 7 -7.92 3.25 -2.70
N ALA A 8 -8.65 2.42 -1.94
CA ALA A 8 -10.03 2.09 -2.27
C ALA A 8 -10.97 3.31 -2.23
N ILE A 9 -10.83 4.17 -1.20
CA ILE A 9 -11.59 5.42 -1.10
C ILE A 9 -11.24 6.36 -2.25
N GLY A 10 -9.95 6.57 -2.54
CA GLY A 10 -9.51 7.37 -3.66
C GLY A 10 -10.08 6.88 -5.00
N ALA A 11 -10.12 5.56 -5.22
CA ALA A 11 -10.72 4.96 -6.41
C ALA A 11 -12.22 5.24 -6.53
N VAL A 12 -12.97 5.06 -5.45
CA VAL A 12 -14.42 5.34 -5.44
C VAL A 12 -14.69 6.82 -5.69
N LEU A 13 -13.97 7.73 -5.02
CA LEU A 13 -14.12 9.18 -5.22
C LEU A 13 -13.70 9.61 -6.63
N LEU A 14 -12.68 8.97 -7.23
CA LEU A 14 -12.29 9.27 -8.61
C LEU A 14 -13.41 8.93 -9.59
N VAL A 15 -13.99 7.74 -9.46
CA VAL A 15 -15.11 7.29 -10.29
C VAL A 15 -16.34 8.15 -10.04
N HIS A 16 -16.63 8.50 -8.78
CA HIS A 16 -17.76 9.35 -8.43
C HIS A 16 -17.60 10.76 -9.02
N ALA A 17 -16.44 11.39 -8.87
CA ALA A 17 -16.17 12.69 -9.48
C ALA A 17 -16.34 12.64 -11.00
N GLY A 18 -15.79 11.63 -11.67
CA GLY A 18 -15.93 11.45 -13.12
C GLY A 18 -17.37 11.18 -13.58
N TYR A 19 -18.15 10.43 -12.81
CA TYR A 19 -19.57 10.22 -13.09
C TYR A 19 -20.35 11.53 -12.93
N TYR A 20 -20.11 12.24 -11.83
CA TYR A 20 -20.78 13.51 -11.53
C TYR A 20 -20.46 14.60 -12.56
N THR A 21 -19.22 14.67 -13.08
CA THR A 21 -18.88 15.63 -14.14
C THR A 21 -19.66 15.38 -15.42
N VAL A 22 -19.73 14.11 -15.88
CA VAL A 22 -20.47 13.73 -17.08
C VAL A 22 -21.97 13.98 -16.91
N GLN A 23 -22.53 13.65 -15.74
CA GLN A 23 -23.93 13.91 -15.43
C GLN A 23 -24.23 15.42 -15.42
N TYR A 24 -23.36 16.23 -14.81
CA TYR A 24 -23.51 17.68 -14.77
C TYR A 24 -23.43 18.30 -16.16
N GLU A 25 -22.50 17.82 -17.01
CA GLU A 25 -22.40 18.27 -18.39
C GLU A 25 -23.68 17.99 -19.19
N ALA A 26 -24.28 16.79 -19.02
CA ALA A 26 -25.54 16.45 -19.65
C ALA A 26 -26.69 17.36 -19.18
N TYR A 27 -26.74 17.66 -17.88
CA TYR A 27 -27.72 18.58 -17.30
C TYR A 27 -27.57 20.01 -17.84
N VAL A 28 -26.36 20.56 -17.89
CA VAL A 28 -26.10 21.90 -18.40
C VAL A 28 -26.53 22.03 -19.87
N LYS A 29 -26.25 21.01 -20.69
CA LYS A 29 -26.69 20.97 -22.09
C LYS A 29 -28.20 20.99 -22.22
N LEU A 30 -28.91 20.22 -21.39
CA LEU A 30 -30.37 20.16 -21.40
C LEU A 30 -31.03 21.45 -20.89
N ALA A 31 -30.42 22.10 -19.90
CA ALA A 31 -30.91 23.34 -19.31
C ALA A 31 -30.49 24.59 -20.09
N GLU A 32 -29.75 24.45 -21.19
CA GLU A 32 -29.26 25.54 -22.05
C GLU A 32 -28.50 26.63 -21.27
N VAL A 33 -27.79 26.26 -20.19
CA VAL A 33 -27.03 27.21 -19.38
C VAL A 33 -25.69 27.49 -20.06
N SER A 34 -25.58 28.61 -20.79
CA SER A 34 -24.39 28.97 -21.58
C SER A 34 -23.13 29.22 -20.74
N ASP A 35 -23.31 29.72 -19.51
CA ASP A 35 -22.20 30.25 -18.69
C ASP A 35 -21.79 29.31 -17.55
N ALA A 36 -22.24 28.05 -17.60
CA ALA A 36 -21.94 27.07 -16.56
C ALA A 36 -20.45 26.66 -16.59
N SER A 37 -19.82 26.61 -15.41
CA SER A 37 -18.46 26.09 -15.27
C SER A 37 -18.48 24.56 -15.30
N ILE A 38 -17.95 23.98 -16.37
CA ILE A 38 -17.79 22.53 -16.53
C ILE A 38 -16.28 22.19 -16.40
N PRO A 39 -15.85 21.36 -15.44
CA PRO A 39 -16.66 20.73 -14.38
C PRO A 39 -17.02 21.68 -13.22
N PRO A 40 -18.08 21.35 -12.47
CA PRO A 40 -18.51 22.16 -11.33
C PRO A 40 -17.43 22.18 -10.24
N LEU A 41 -17.42 23.23 -9.41
CA LEU A 41 -16.41 23.39 -8.36
C LEU A 41 -16.35 22.19 -7.40
N ALA A 42 -17.50 21.63 -7.05
CA ALA A 42 -17.57 20.44 -6.20
C ALA A 42 -16.80 19.24 -6.80
N ALA A 43 -16.94 18.98 -8.11
CA ALA A 43 -16.22 17.90 -8.77
C ALA A 43 -14.70 18.14 -8.81
N LYS A 44 -14.26 19.40 -8.96
CA LYS A 44 -12.84 19.77 -8.91
C LYS A 44 -12.23 19.50 -7.53
N LEU A 45 -12.96 19.85 -6.47
CA LEU A 45 -12.53 19.59 -5.09
C LEU A 45 -12.52 18.09 -4.78
N GLU A 46 -13.53 17.36 -5.22
CA GLU A 46 -13.60 15.91 -5.04
C GLU A 46 -12.47 15.19 -5.79
N LEU A 47 -12.17 15.60 -7.03
CA LEU A 47 -11.06 15.07 -7.81
C LEU A 47 -9.71 15.33 -7.13
N ALA A 48 -9.51 16.53 -6.58
CA ALA A 48 -8.29 16.85 -5.83
C ALA A 48 -8.15 15.99 -4.56
N ALA A 49 -9.25 15.80 -3.82
CA ALA A 49 -9.27 14.93 -2.65
C ALA A 49 -8.99 13.47 -3.02
N SER A 50 -9.65 12.97 -4.07
CA SER A 50 -9.44 11.63 -4.64
C SER A 50 -7.96 11.38 -4.99
N PHE A 51 -7.33 12.33 -5.67
CA PHE A 51 -5.91 12.26 -6.01
C PHE A 51 -5.03 12.19 -4.76
N LEU A 52 -5.27 13.02 -3.74
CA LEU A 52 -4.50 12.99 -2.49
C LEU A 52 -4.63 11.64 -1.76
N PHE A 53 -5.84 11.08 -1.69
CA PHE A 53 -6.05 9.76 -1.09
C PHE A 53 -5.29 8.66 -1.84
N PHE A 54 -5.31 8.70 -3.18
CA PHE A 54 -4.54 7.77 -3.99
C PHE A 54 -3.04 7.91 -3.76
N LEU A 55 -2.51 9.13 -3.81
CA LEU A 55 -1.09 9.40 -3.66
C LEU A 55 -0.57 8.91 -2.31
N VAL A 56 -1.26 9.28 -1.23
CA VAL A 56 -0.89 8.85 0.13
C VAL A 56 -1.04 7.34 0.29
N GLY A 57 -2.13 6.76 -0.24
CA GLY A 57 -2.37 5.33 -0.17
C GLY A 57 -1.30 4.51 -0.88
N VAL A 58 -0.95 4.88 -2.12
CA VAL A 58 0.07 4.18 -2.92
C VAL A 58 1.46 4.37 -2.33
N ALA A 59 1.83 5.58 -1.92
CA ALA A 59 3.12 5.84 -1.27
C ALA A 59 3.28 4.99 0.01
N SER A 60 2.22 4.86 0.80
CA SER A 60 2.20 4.01 2.00
C SER A 60 2.25 2.51 1.69
N LEU A 61 1.89 2.10 0.47
CA LEU A 61 1.95 0.70 0.01
C LEU A 61 3.32 0.34 -0.57
N ALA A 62 4.13 1.32 -0.97
CA ALA A 62 5.43 1.10 -1.62
C ALA A 62 6.46 0.38 -0.70
N GLY A 63 6.18 0.33 0.60
CA GLY A 63 7.02 -0.33 1.60
C GLY A 63 8.08 0.60 2.16
N ASP A 64 8.82 0.08 3.13
CA ASP A 64 9.86 0.84 3.82
C ASP A 64 11.20 0.74 3.10
N PHE A 65 12.00 1.80 3.21
CA PHE A 65 13.37 1.78 2.76
C PHE A 65 14.20 0.85 3.65
N VAL A 66 15.03 0.02 3.01
CA VAL A 66 15.97 -0.86 3.68
C VAL A 66 17.36 -0.22 3.68
N PRO A 67 18.14 -0.33 4.76
CA PRO A 67 19.49 0.21 4.81
C PRO A 67 20.41 -0.37 3.73
N ILE A 68 21.24 0.49 3.15
CA ILE A 68 22.17 0.11 2.07
C ILE A 68 23.39 -0.65 2.61
N ARG A 69 23.78 -0.40 3.88
CA ARG A 69 24.99 -1.00 4.47
C ARG A 69 24.71 -2.43 4.92
N SER A 70 25.48 -3.37 4.38
CA SER A 70 25.39 -4.79 4.76
C SER A 70 25.70 -5.04 6.24
N THR A 71 26.55 -4.22 6.87
CA THR A 71 26.87 -4.33 8.30
C THR A 71 25.64 -4.25 9.19
N GLU A 72 24.61 -3.50 8.78
CA GLU A 72 23.38 -3.33 9.55
C GLU A 72 22.56 -4.62 9.63
N PHE A 73 22.57 -5.42 8.56
CA PHE A 73 21.95 -6.74 8.55
C PHE A 73 22.61 -7.71 9.53
N PHE A 74 23.94 -7.66 9.65
CA PHE A 74 24.71 -8.58 10.50
C PHE A 74 24.78 -8.14 11.96
N ASN A 75 24.56 -6.85 12.27
CA ASN A 75 24.73 -6.32 13.62
C ASN A 75 23.76 -6.96 14.64
N ASN A 76 22.62 -7.47 14.18
CA ASN A 76 21.61 -8.15 15.01
C ASN A 76 21.71 -9.68 14.95
N LYS A 77 22.79 -10.25 14.38
CA LYS A 77 23.01 -11.70 14.29
C LYS A 77 24.05 -12.15 15.31
N SER A 78 23.76 -13.24 16.02
CA SER A 78 24.73 -13.85 16.93
C SER A 78 25.82 -14.58 16.14
N PHE A 79 26.96 -14.80 16.81
CA PHE A 79 28.04 -15.60 16.25
C PHE A 79 27.57 -17.01 15.86
N ASP A 80 26.73 -17.64 16.69
CA ASP A 80 26.15 -18.96 16.41
C ASP A 80 25.37 -19.00 15.09
N TRP A 81 24.64 -17.92 14.76
CA TRP A 81 23.92 -17.82 13.49
C TRP A 81 24.89 -17.72 12.30
N VAL A 82 25.94 -16.91 12.43
CA VAL A 82 26.96 -16.71 11.38
C VAL A 82 27.75 -17.98 11.09
N VAL A 83 28.06 -18.77 12.12
CA VAL A 83 28.83 -20.02 11.99
C VAL A 83 27.94 -21.20 11.62
N SER A 84 26.62 -21.11 11.80
CA SER A 84 25.69 -22.16 11.39
C SER A 84 25.71 -22.33 9.87
N ASN A 85 26.06 -23.53 9.40
CA ASN A 85 25.98 -23.89 7.99
C ASN A 85 25.06 -25.11 7.81
N PRO A 86 23.84 -24.92 7.27
CA PRO A 86 22.90 -26.00 7.03
C PRO A 86 23.42 -27.12 6.12
N GLU A 87 24.34 -26.81 5.19
CA GLU A 87 24.92 -27.78 4.27
C GLU A 87 25.81 -28.81 4.99
N PHE A 88 26.36 -28.43 6.15
CA PHE A 88 27.18 -29.31 7.01
C PHE A 88 26.45 -29.75 8.29
N ALA A 89 25.11 -29.68 8.32
CA ALA A 89 24.35 -30.10 9.48
C ALA A 89 24.49 -31.62 9.72
N VAL A 90 25.03 -32.00 10.87
CA VAL A 90 25.12 -33.40 11.31
C VAL A 90 24.06 -33.68 12.39
N PHE A 91 23.17 -34.62 12.12
CA PHE A 91 22.08 -35.00 13.03
C PHE A 91 22.49 -36.01 14.12
N ASN A 92 23.77 -36.38 14.18
CA ASN A 92 24.34 -37.19 15.25
C ASN A 92 24.74 -36.33 16.46
N HIS A 93 23.76 -35.69 17.09
CA HIS A 93 23.96 -34.82 18.25
C HIS A 93 23.17 -35.30 19.48
N ARG A 94 23.54 -34.82 20.66
CA ARG A 94 22.91 -35.19 21.95
C ARG A 94 21.38 -34.99 21.98
N GLY A 95 20.88 -34.03 21.20
CA GLY A 95 19.44 -33.78 21.04
C GLY A 95 18.62 -35.00 20.55
N LYS A 96 19.25 -36.00 19.93
CA LYS A 96 18.58 -37.23 19.48
C LYS A 96 18.02 -38.07 20.64
N TYR A 97 18.60 -37.94 21.83
CA TYR A 97 18.18 -38.69 23.03
C TYR A 97 17.17 -37.91 23.89
N LEU A 98 16.83 -36.68 23.50
CA LEU A 98 15.82 -35.90 24.21
C LEU A 98 14.41 -36.39 23.85
N GLN A 99 13.51 -36.33 24.83
CA GLN A 99 12.11 -36.72 24.66
C GLN A 99 11.46 -35.84 23.60
N LYS A 100 10.83 -36.47 22.59
CA LYS A 100 10.04 -35.73 21.60
C LYS A 100 8.82 -35.14 22.29
N LYS A 101 8.67 -33.81 22.24
CA LYS A 101 7.45 -33.14 22.70
C LYS A 101 6.29 -33.64 21.83
N LYS A 102 5.24 -34.21 22.43
CA LYS A 102 4.00 -34.51 21.69
C LYS A 102 3.40 -33.17 21.26
N ALA A 103 3.21 -33.01 19.95
CA ALA A 103 2.54 -31.86 19.35
C ALA A 103 1.06 -31.85 19.72
#